data_AF-A0A133UZQ1-F1
#
_entry.id   AF-A0A133UZQ1-F1
#
_cell.length_a   1.000
_cell.length_b   1.000
_cell.length_c   1.000
_cell.angle_alpha   90.00
_cell.angle_beta   90.00
_cell.angle_gamma   90.00
#
_symmetry.space_group_name_H-M   'P 1'
#
loop_
_entity.id
_entity.type
_entity.pdbx_description
1 polymer ?
#
loop_
_entity_poly.entity_id
_entity_poly.type
_entity_poly.pdbx_seq_one_letter_code
_entity_poly.pdbx_strand_id
1 'polypeptide(L)'
;MLNSDKNTTATDVARSMRRLGFSREGIYDTLTGAGIPGGEVQLLLDRIEDEFEDTELESRISQLAEEVEKIFGSELEKFKIEFESSMRSVNEDLKSVLSCMESLENRIIELQDSCGRIKGNMKE
;
A
#
# COMPACT_ATOMS: atom_id res chain seq x y z
N MET A 1 -31.76 24.45 -5.09
CA MET A 1 -31.75 24.93 -3.70
C MET A 1 -30.46 24.44 -3.06
N LEU A 2 -29.42 25.28 -3.02
CA LEU A 2 -28.16 25.05 -2.31
C LEU A 2 -27.75 26.41 -1.72
N ASN A 3 -28.34 26.78 -0.58
CA ASN A 3 -27.94 27.93 0.23
C ASN A 3 -27.39 27.35 1.54
N SER A 4 -26.08 27.33 1.72
CA SER A 4 -25.30 28.38 2.39
C SER A 4 -25.38 28.33 3.92
N ASP A 5 -24.72 27.34 4.52
CA ASP A 5 -24.28 27.41 5.93
C ASP A 5 -22.79 27.08 5.98
N LYS A 6 -21.98 28.03 5.47
CA LYS A 6 -20.50 28.01 5.56
C LYS A 6 -20.03 28.56 6.92
N ASN A 7 -20.56 28.04 8.02
CA ASN A 7 -19.97 28.25 9.33
C ASN A 7 -19.57 26.90 9.87
N THR A 8 -18.32 26.51 9.62
CA THR A 8 -17.67 25.45 10.41
C THR A 8 -17.73 25.95 11.85
N THR A 9 -18.57 25.34 12.68
CA THR A 9 -18.74 25.81 14.06
C THR A 9 -17.44 25.57 14.82
N ALA A 10 -17.13 26.41 15.83
CA ALA A 10 -15.94 26.22 16.66
C ALA A 10 -15.86 24.79 17.24
N THR A 11 -17.02 24.18 17.48
CA THR A 11 -17.18 22.78 17.88
C THR A 11 -16.66 21.81 16.83
N ASP A 12 -16.98 22.01 15.55
CA ASP A 12 -16.51 21.13 14.47
C ASP A 12 -15.00 21.23 14.27
N VAL A 13 -14.45 22.44 14.38
CA VAL A 13 -13.00 22.69 14.34
C VAL A 13 -12.32 21.98 15.52
N ALA A 14 -12.79 22.21 16.74
CA ALA A 14 -12.25 21.59 17.95
C ALA A 14 -12.31 20.05 17.88
N ARG A 15 -13.45 19.51 17.44
CA ARG A 15 -13.64 18.06 17.27
C ARG A 15 -12.67 17.49 16.24
N SER A 16 -12.49 18.16 15.10
CA SER A 16 -11.53 17.75 14.08
C SER A 16 -10.08 17.80 14.59
N MET A 17 -9.70 18.86 15.29
CA MET A 17 -8.37 18.97 15.89
C MET A 17 -8.15 17.87 16.92
N ARG A 18 -9.16 17.53 17.72
CA ARG A 18 -9.07 16.41 18.67
C ARG A 18 -8.86 15.08 17.95
N ARG A 19 -9.59 14.82 16.86
CA ARG A 19 -9.40 13.60 16.02
C ARG A 19 -8.02 13.52 15.39
N LEU A 20 -7.40 14.66 15.09
CA LEU A 20 -6.06 14.74 14.51
C LEU A 20 -4.94 14.65 15.58
N GLY A 21 -5.29 14.50 16.86
CA GLY A 21 -4.32 14.32 17.94
C GLY A 21 -3.77 15.61 18.54
N PHE A 22 -4.40 16.76 18.31
CA PHE A 22 -3.98 18.01 18.96
C PHE A 22 -4.23 17.95 20.47
N SER A 23 -3.29 18.51 21.24
CA SER A 23 -3.43 18.64 22.69
C SER A 23 -4.55 19.59 23.04
N ARG A 24 -5.17 19.37 24.21
CA ARG A 24 -6.27 20.20 24.71
C ARG A 24 -5.87 21.68 24.79
N GLU A 25 -4.66 21.97 25.29
CA GLU A 25 -4.08 23.32 25.33
C GLU A 25 -3.88 23.90 23.92
N GLY A 26 -3.39 23.10 22.96
CA GLY A 26 -3.21 23.57 21.58
C GLY A 26 -4.54 23.95 20.90
N ILE A 27 -5.62 23.23 21.21
CA ILE A 27 -6.96 23.57 20.73
C ILE A 27 -7.46 24.83 21.44
N TYR A 28 -7.25 24.93 22.76
CA TYR A 28 -7.64 26.09 23.56
C TYR A 28 -6.99 27.38 23.05
N ASP A 29 -5.67 27.37 22.84
CA ASP A 29 -4.91 28.52 22.35
C ASP A 29 -5.33 28.93 20.93
N THR A 30 -5.64 27.96 20.07
CA THR A 30 -6.08 28.23 18.70
C THR A 30 -7.44 28.92 18.68
N LEU A 31 -8.40 28.44 19.46
CA LEU A 31 -9.76 28.98 19.49
C LEU A 31 -9.83 30.33 20.21
N THR A 32 -9.10 30.49 21.31
CA THR A 32 -8.98 31.79 21.99
C THR A 32 -8.21 32.80 21.16
N GLY A 33 -7.15 32.36 20.45
CA GLY A 33 -6.42 33.16 19.47
C GLY A 33 -7.27 33.60 18.27
N ALA A 34 -8.32 32.83 17.94
CA ALA A 34 -9.31 33.19 16.92
C ALA A 34 -10.41 34.16 17.45
N GLY A 35 -10.33 34.57 18.71
CA GLY A 35 -11.26 35.53 19.33
C GLY A 35 -12.45 34.90 20.06
N ILE A 36 -12.45 33.58 20.29
CA ILE A 36 -13.52 32.91 21.05
C ILE A 36 -13.24 33.08 22.56
N PRO A 37 -14.24 33.43 23.38
CA PRO A 37 -14.04 33.58 24.82
C PRO A 37 -13.53 32.30 25.48
N GLY A 38 -12.47 32.40 26.29
CA GLY A 38 -11.83 31.24 26.93
C GLY A 38 -12.78 30.37 27.75
N GLY A 39 -13.74 30.97 28.46
CA GLY A 39 -14.76 30.21 29.21
C GLY A 39 -15.68 29.38 28.30
N GLU A 40 -16.01 29.88 27.10
CA GLU A 40 -16.79 29.13 26.11
C GLU A 40 -15.97 27.99 25.51
N VAL A 41 -14.67 28.23 25.24
CA VAL A 41 -13.74 27.20 24.77
C VAL A 41 -13.57 26.09 25.81
N GLN A 42 -13.47 26.44 27.10
CA GLN A 42 -13.33 25.47 28.18
C GLN A 42 -14.51 24.49 28.22
N LEU A 43 -15.74 25.03 28.25
CA LEU A 43 -16.98 24.25 28.26
C LEU A 43 -17.13 23.38 27.00
N LEU A 44 -16.70 23.90 25.86
CA LEU A 44 -16.72 23.19 24.59
C LEU A 44 -15.73 22.03 24.58
N LEU A 45 -14.52 22.23 25.11
CA LEU A 45 -13.52 21.17 25.23
C LEU A 45 -13.95 20.10 26.22
N ASP A 46 -14.52 20.47 27.37
CA ASP A 46 -15.06 19.51 28.35
C ASP A 46 -16.12 18.60 27.70
N ARG A 47 -17.08 19.19 26.97
CA ARG A 47 -18.10 18.42 26.26
C ARG A 47 -17.52 17.49 25.19
N ILE A 48 -16.51 17.95 24.47
CA ILE A 48 -15.85 17.13 23.44
C ILE A 48 -15.07 15.98 24.08
N GLU A 49 -14.43 16.21 25.23
CA GLU A 49 -13.74 15.17 26.01
C GLU A 49 -14.75 14.07 26.39
N ASP A 50 -15.88 14.45 27.00
CA ASP A 50 -16.95 13.53 27.38
C ASP A 50 -17.49 12.75 26.15
N GLU A 51 -17.75 13.44 25.03
CA GLU A 51 -18.20 12.80 23.79
C GLU A 51 -17.20 11.75 23.27
N PHE A 52 -15.89 12.00 23.38
CA PHE A 52 -14.86 11.07 22.91
C PHE A 52 -14.67 9.87 23.84
N GLU A 53 -14.77 10.07 25.15
CA GLU A 53 -14.75 8.98 26.13
C GLU A 53 -15.98 8.06 25.95
N ASP A 54 -17.17 8.63 25.71
CA ASP A 54 -18.41 7.88 25.53
C ASP A 54 -18.52 7.16 24.17
N THR A 55 -17.81 7.61 23.12
CA THR A 55 -18.01 7.10 21.75
C THR A 55 -17.24 5.82 21.40
N GLU A 56 -16.59 5.16 22.38
CA GLU A 56 -15.73 3.98 22.16
C GLU A 56 -14.80 4.14 20.94
N LEU A 57 -14.28 5.35 20.72
CA LEU A 57 -13.57 5.67 19.47
C LEU A 57 -12.32 4.79 19.28
N GLU A 58 -11.65 4.44 20.38
CA GLU A 58 -10.56 3.45 20.42
C GLU A 58 -11.00 2.05 19.98
N SER A 59 -12.20 1.61 20.36
CA SER A 59 -12.79 0.32 19.94
C SER A 59 -12.98 0.28 18.42
N ARG A 60 -13.49 1.37 17.84
CA ARG A 60 -13.72 1.48 16.40
C ARG A 60 -12.42 1.58 15.59
N ILE A 61 -11.41 2.28 16.11
CA ILE A 61 -10.07 2.32 15.50
C ILE A 61 -9.44 0.92 15.51
N SER A 62 -9.57 0.20 16.62
CA SER A 62 -9.04 -1.17 16.75
C SER A 62 -9.72 -2.16 15.81
N GLN A 63 -11.05 -2.11 15.71
CA GLN A 63 -11.81 -2.91 14.75
C GLN A 63 -11.42 -2.61 13.30
N LEU A 64 -11.28 -1.33 12.95
CA LEU A 64 -10.84 -0.94 11.61
C LEU A 64 -9.43 -1.45 11.31
N ALA A 65 -8.50 -1.37 12.28
CA ALA A 65 -7.15 -1.88 12.13
C ALA A 65 -7.15 -3.40 11.86
N GLU A 66 -7.97 -4.17 12.59
CA GLU A 66 -8.13 -5.61 12.41
C GLU A 66 -8.74 -5.95 11.03
N GLU A 67 -9.76 -5.21 10.60
CA GLU A 67 -10.37 -5.39 9.28
C GLU A 67 -9.39 -5.08 8.14
N VAL A 68 -8.60 -4.01 8.27
CA VAL A 68 -7.54 -3.64 7.33
C VAL A 68 -6.49 -4.75 7.27
N GLU A 69 -5.99 -5.20 8.43
CA GLU A 69 -4.99 -6.27 8.49
C GLU A 69 -5.51 -7.56 7.84
N LYS A 70 -6.77 -7.92 8.09
CA LYS A 70 -7.40 -9.11 7.51
C LYS A 70 -7.51 -9.01 5.98
N ILE A 71 -8.00 -7.88 5.46
CA ILE A 71 -8.15 -7.68 4.01
C ILE A 71 -6.78 -7.71 3.34
N PHE A 72 -5.86 -6.86 3.77
CA PHE A 72 -4.55 -6.74 3.14
C PHE A 72 -3.71 -7.99 3.33
N GLY A 73 -3.76 -8.65 4.49
CA GLY A 73 -3.06 -9.90 4.72
C GLY A 73 -3.53 -11.01 3.78
N SER A 74 -4.84 -11.13 3.58
CA SER A 74 -5.41 -12.15 2.68
C SER A 74 -5.06 -11.91 1.20
N GLU A 75 -5.13 -10.66 0.74
CA GLU A 75 -4.81 -10.30 -0.64
C GLU A 75 -3.30 -10.39 -0.90
N LEU A 76 -2.47 -10.01 0.08
CA LEU A 76 -1.02 -10.12 -0.04
C LEU A 76 -0.56 -11.58 -0.13
N GLU A 77 -1.17 -12.49 0.63
CA GLU A 77 -0.82 -13.91 0.55
C GLU A 77 -1.23 -14.52 -0.80
N LYS A 78 -2.42 -14.17 -1.33
CA LYS A 78 -2.83 -14.58 -2.68
C LYS A 78 -1.85 -14.08 -3.74
N PHE A 79 -1.51 -12.79 -3.69
CA PHE A 79 -0.57 -12.18 -4.60
C PHE A 79 0.80 -12.87 -4.55
N LYS A 80 1.29 -13.17 -3.35
CA LYS A 80 2.56 -13.89 -3.16
C LYS A 80 2.52 -15.28 -3.82
N ILE A 81 1.44 -16.04 -3.64
CA ILE A 81 1.29 -17.37 -4.25
C ILE A 81 1.28 -17.28 -5.78
N GLU A 82 0.53 -16.33 -6.36
CA GLU A 82 0.48 -16.13 -7.81
C GLU A 82 1.82 -15.68 -8.38
N PHE A 83 2.52 -14.80 -7.66
CA PHE A 83 3.84 -14.33 -8.05
C PHE A 83 4.89 -15.46 -8.03
N GLU A 84 4.91 -16.27 -6.97
CA GLU A 84 5.80 -17.43 -6.88
C GLU A 84 5.52 -18.47 -7.96
N SER A 85 4.24 -18.71 -8.26
CA SER A 85 3.82 -19.60 -9.36
C SER A 85 4.30 -19.08 -10.71
N SER A 86 4.10 -17.80 -10.98
CA SER A 86 4.55 -17.14 -12.22
C SER A 86 6.06 -17.21 -12.38
N MET A 87 6.81 -16.93 -11.30
CA MET A 87 8.27 -17.02 -11.30
C MET A 87 8.77 -18.45 -11.53
N ARG A 88 8.06 -19.45 -11.00
CA ARG A 88 8.40 -20.86 -11.25
C ARG A 88 8.21 -21.21 -12.73
N SER A 89 7.11 -20.79 -13.34
CA SER A 89 6.85 -20.98 -14.77
C SER A 89 7.95 -20.34 -15.62
N VAL A 90 8.30 -19.09 -15.35
CA VAL A 90 9.38 -18.38 -16.08
C VAL A 90 10.72 -19.11 -15.94
N ASN A 91 11.02 -19.66 -14.75
CA ASN A 91 12.24 -20.43 -14.53
C ASN A 91 12.26 -21.75 -15.31
N GLU A 92 11.11 -22.42 -15.43
CA GLU A 92 10.96 -23.63 -16.25
C GLU A 92 11.14 -23.31 -17.75
N ASP A 93 10.53 -22.23 -18.22
CA ASP A 93 10.68 -21.75 -19.60
C ASP A 93 12.14 -21.40 -19.90
N LEU A 94 12.83 -20.69 -18.99
CA LEU A 94 14.25 -20.37 -19.15
C LEU A 94 15.12 -21.62 -19.24
N LYS A 95 14.86 -22.65 -18.43
CA LYS A 95 15.57 -23.94 -18.51
C LYS A 95 15.33 -24.63 -19.85
N SER A 96 14.10 -24.58 -20.36
CA SER A 96 13.77 -25.13 -21.68
C SER A 96 14.55 -24.41 -22.79
N VAL A 97 14.57 -23.08 -22.76
CA VAL A 97 15.34 -22.27 -23.71
C VAL A 97 16.83 -22.60 -23.66
N LEU A 98 17.42 -22.69 -22.47
CA LEU A 98 18.83 -23.06 -22.31
C LEU A 98 19.14 -24.44 -22.93
N SER A 99 18.29 -25.44 -22.67
CA SER A 99 18.46 -26.78 -23.26
C SER A 99 18.35 -26.75 -24.79
N CYS A 100 17.43 -25.97 -25.35
CA CYS A 100 17.33 -25.77 -26.80
C CYS A 100 18.58 -25.09 -27.37
N MET A 101 19.14 -24.09 -26.68
CA MET A 101 20.37 -23.42 -27.11
C MET A 101 21.56 -24.38 -27.13
N GLU A 102 21.74 -25.20 -26.09
CA GLU A 102 22.79 -26.23 -26.05
C GLU A 102 22.63 -27.25 -27.19
N SER A 103 21.40 -27.67 -27.48
CA SER A 103 21.13 -28.58 -28.61
C SER A 103 21.48 -27.95 -29.96
N LEU A 104 21.15 -26.67 -30.15
CA LEU A 104 21.49 -25.92 -31.36
C LEU A 104 23.00 -25.75 -31.51
N GLU A 105 23.70 -25.44 -30.43
CA GLU A 105 25.16 -25.31 -30.42
C GLU A 105 25.84 -26.60 -30.86
N ASN A 106 25.42 -27.75 -30.30
CA ASN A 106 25.95 -29.06 -30.70
C ASN A 106 25.72 -29.34 -32.19
N ARG A 107 24.52 -29.04 -32.71
CA ARG A 107 24.21 -29.22 -34.14
C ARG A 107 25.04 -28.31 -35.04
N ILE A 108 25.34 -27.09 -34.60
CA ILE A 108 26.23 -26.18 -35.34
C ILE A 108 27.63 -26.77 -35.43
N ILE A 109 28.16 -27.31 -34.33
CA ILE A 109 29.47 -27.96 -34.29
C ILE A 109 29.49 -29.16 -35.26
N GLU A 110 28.50 -30.05 -35.19
CA GLU A 110 28.39 -31.21 -36.09
C GLU A 110 28.33 -30.82 -37.57
N LEU A 111 27.61 -29.75 -37.90
CA LEU A 111 27.52 -29.22 -39.26
C LEU A 111 28.84 -28.61 -39.72
N GLN A 112 29.55 -27.89 -38.85
CA GLN A 112 30.87 -27.33 -39.13
C GLN A 112 31.88 -28.44 -39.41
N ASP A 113 31.91 -29.50 -38.60
CA ASP A 113 32.77 -30.66 -38.79
C ASP A 113 32.47 -31.40 -40.10
N SER A 114 31.19 -31.57 -40.42
CA SER A 114 30.76 -32.23 -41.65
C SER A 114 31.14 -31.41 -42.89
N CYS A 115 30.96 -30.09 -42.84
CA CYS A 115 31.37 -29.18 -43.91
C CYS A 115 32.90 -29.16 -44.08
N GLY A 116 33.65 -29.18 -42.97
CA GLY A 116 35.12 -29.28 -42.98
C GLY A 116 35.61 -30.54 -43.68
N ARG A 117 35.01 -31.70 -43.37
CA ARG A 117 35.33 -32.98 -44.02
C ARG A 117 35.03 -32.97 -45.52
N ILE A 118 33.85 -32.49 -45.92
CA ILE A 118 33.47 -32.39 -47.34
C ILE A 118 34.45 -31.48 -48.10
N LYS A 119 34.84 -30.35 -47.51
CA LYS A 119 35.81 -29.42 -48.12
C LYS A 119 37.22 -30.01 -48.24
N GLY A 120 37.63 -30.85 -47.29
CA GLY A 120 38.90 -31.59 -47.37
C GLY A 120 38.91 -32.58 -48.54
N ASN A 121 37.87 -33.40 -48.66
CA ASN A 121 37.74 -34.41 -49.70
C ASN A 121 37.61 -33.83 -51.13
N MET A 122 37.23 -32.55 -51.28
CA MET A 122 37.18 -31.87 -52.59
C MET A 122 38.52 -31.28 -53.04
N LYS A 123 39.56 -31.31 -52.19
CA LYS A 123 40.90 -30.78 -52.48
C LYS A 123 41.94 -31.86 -52.80
N GLU A 124 41.61 -33.12 -52.59
CA GLU A 124 42.38 -34.30 -53.03
C GLU A 124 41.94 -34.74 -54.43
#